data_AF-A0A541BV62-F1
#
_entry.id   AF-A0A541BV62-F1
#
_cell.length_a   1.000
_cell.length_b   1.000
_cell.length_c   1.000
_cell.angle_alpha   90.00
_cell.angle_beta   90.00
_cell.angle_gamma   90.00
#
_symmetry.space_group_name_H-M   'P 1'
#
loop_
_entity.id
_entity.type
_entity.pdbx_description
1 polymer ?
#
loop_
_entity_poly.entity_id
_entity_poly.type
_entity_poly.pdbx_seq_one_letter_code
_entity_poly.pdbx_strand_id
1 'polypeptide(L)'
;ERWLAPFLERLGHKARRRMCPLYLPGLTGPGDRKSIQPMAERLGLGSHDRLHHFVSAGRWDAAPLLEELARKADGLLGGADAVLVVDDTAAARKGSASVGVAPHTPGRSAGRPTARPWSRSPWPGARSP
;
A
#
# COMPACT_ATOMS: atom_id res chain seq x y z
N GLU A 1 1.05 -7.88 16.06
CA GLU A 1 0.77 -6.51 16.57
C GLU A 1 2.00 -5.59 16.61
N ARG A 2 3.17 -6.05 17.13
CA ARG A 2 4.39 -5.22 17.29
C ARG A 2 4.87 -4.46 16.05
N TRP A 3 4.72 -5.04 14.84
CA TRP A 3 5.16 -4.38 13.60
C TRP A 3 4.33 -3.13 13.24
N LEU A 4 3.04 -3.13 13.58
CA LEU A 4 2.10 -2.08 13.17
C LEU A 4 2.17 -0.85 14.08
N ALA A 5 2.69 -0.99 15.31
CA ALA A 5 2.68 0.07 16.32
C ALA A 5 3.21 1.43 15.82
N PRO A 6 4.35 1.52 15.10
CA PRO A 6 4.85 2.80 14.58
C PRO A 6 3.90 3.45 13.56
N PHE A 7 3.17 2.65 12.79
CA PHE A 7 2.17 3.17 11.85
C PHE A 7 0.92 3.66 12.55
N LEU A 8 0.49 2.99 13.63
CA LEU A 8 -0.65 3.44 14.43
C LEU A 8 -0.39 4.82 15.03
N GLU A 9 0.82 5.10 15.50
CA GLU A 9 1.19 6.41 16.03
C GLU A 9 1.07 7.52 14.97
N ARG A 10 1.35 7.20 13.70
CA ARG A 10 1.24 8.13 12.55
C ARG A 10 -0.20 8.32 12.07
N LEU A 11 -1.12 7.40 12.40
CA LEU A 11 -2.56 7.57 12.17
C LEU A 11 -3.11 8.57 13.20
N GLY A 12 -3.01 9.87 12.90
CA GLY A 12 -3.34 10.97 13.83
C GLY A 12 -4.73 10.90 14.49
N HIS A 13 -5.72 10.22 13.89
CA HIS A 13 -7.08 10.11 14.41
C HIS A 13 -7.31 8.82 15.24
N LYS A 14 -7.85 8.95 16.46
CA LYS A 14 -8.12 7.82 17.38
C LYS A 14 -8.97 6.70 16.76
N ALA A 15 -10.01 7.05 16.02
CA ALA A 15 -10.86 6.06 15.33
C ALA A 15 -10.06 5.25 14.28
N ARG A 16 -9.10 5.89 13.60
CA ARG A 16 -8.25 5.22 12.60
C ARG A 16 -7.28 4.24 13.26
N ARG A 17 -6.68 4.63 14.41
CA ARG A 17 -5.84 3.74 15.22
C ARG A 17 -6.58 2.50 15.72
N ARG A 18 -7.87 2.63 16.05
CA ARG A 18 -8.69 1.51 16.50
C ARG A 18 -9.08 0.56 15.36
N MET A 19 -9.34 1.08 14.17
CA MET A 19 -9.82 0.28 13.03
C MET A 19 -8.69 -0.35 12.21
N CYS A 20 -7.51 0.28 12.14
CA CYS A 20 -6.38 -0.23 11.38
C CYS A 20 -5.94 -1.67 11.76
N PRO A 21 -5.86 -2.05 13.06
CA PRO A 21 -5.54 -3.42 13.47
C PRO A 21 -6.60 -4.47 13.10
N LEU A 22 -7.83 -4.04 12.76
CA LEU A 22 -8.89 -4.93 12.28
C LEU A 22 -8.88 -5.02 10.75
N TYR A 23 -8.70 -3.87 10.10
CA TYR A 23 -8.72 -3.76 8.64
C TYR A 23 -7.53 -4.47 7.98
N LEU A 24 -6.31 -4.26 8.48
CA LEU A 24 -5.10 -4.82 7.86
C LEU A 24 -5.08 -6.36 7.89
N PRO A 25 -5.25 -7.04 9.04
CA PRO A 25 -5.35 -8.50 9.06
C PRO A 25 -6.56 -9.02 8.28
N GLY A 26 -7.67 -8.27 8.25
CA GLY A 26 -8.82 -8.63 7.43
C GLY A 26 -8.54 -8.64 5.92
N LEU A 27 -7.58 -7.82 5.47
CA LEU A 27 -7.14 -7.70 4.08
C LEU A 27 -6.04 -8.71 3.70
N THR A 28 -5.10 -8.96 4.62
CA THR A 28 -3.96 -9.87 4.41
C THR A 28 -4.23 -11.30 4.88
N GLY A 29 -5.32 -11.51 5.63
CA GLY A 29 -5.73 -12.79 6.17
C GLY A 29 -6.46 -13.67 5.17
N PRO A 30 -6.79 -14.91 5.57
CA PRO A 30 -7.47 -15.88 4.71
C PRO A 30 -8.87 -15.39 4.33
N GLY A 31 -9.20 -15.51 3.03
CA GLY A 31 -10.52 -15.21 2.50
C GLY A 31 -10.50 -14.89 1.00
N ASP A 32 -11.44 -15.46 0.25
CA ASP A 32 -11.53 -15.29 -1.21
C ASP A 32 -11.89 -13.86 -1.61
N ARG A 33 -12.62 -13.14 -0.74
CA ARG A 33 -13.06 -11.76 -0.99
C ARG A 33 -12.45 -10.78 0.01
N LYS A 34 -11.73 -9.81 -0.56
CA LYS A 34 -11.05 -8.70 0.13
C LYS A 34 -11.91 -7.44 0.29
N SER A 35 -13.20 -7.50 -0.05
CA SER A 35 -14.12 -6.38 0.16
C SER A 35 -14.45 -6.19 1.65
N ILE A 36 -14.88 -4.98 1.99
CA ILE A 36 -15.11 -4.53 3.37
C ILE A 36 -16.21 -5.34 4.06
N GLN A 37 -17.28 -5.69 3.35
CA GLN A 37 -18.41 -6.41 3.93
C GLN A 37 -18.09 -7.86 4.33
N PRO A 38 -17.52 -8.73 3.46
CA PRO A 38 -17.02 -10.04 3.87
C PRO A 38 -15.97 -9.98 4.99
N MET A 39 -15.17 -8.90 5.02
CA MET A 39 -14.21 -8.68 6.10
C MET A 39 -14.91 -8.38 7.43
N ALA A 40 -15.94 -7.54 7.43
CA ALA A 40 -16.74 -7.22 8.60
C ALA A 40 -17.45 -8.46 9.16
N GLU A 41 -18.02 -9.29 8.27
CA GLU A 41 -18.67 -10.56 8.62
C GLU A 41 -17.68 -11.53 9.31
N ARG A 42 -16.49 -11.74 8.74
CA ARG A 42 -15.45 -12.59 9.35
C ARG A 42 -14.98 -12.09 10.71
N LEU A 43 -14.92 -10.77 10.89
CA LEU A 43 -14.50 -10.13 12.14
C LEU A 43 -15.63 -10.03 13.18
N GLY A 44 -16.84 -10.51 12.87
CA GLY A 44 -18.00 -10.41 13.77
C GLY A 44 -18.43 -8.96 14.02
N LEU A 45 -18.10 -8.03 13.11
CA LEU A 45 -18.54 -6.65 13.23
C LEU A 45 -20.00 -6.57 12.80
N GLY A 46 -20.90 -6.26 13.74
CA GLY A 46 -22.34 -6.13 13.44
C GLY A 46 -22.72 -5.06 12.40
N SER A 47 -21.75 -4.27 11.92
CA SER A 47 -21.87 -3.43 10.73
C SER A 47 -20.48 -3.24 10.08
N HIS A 48 -20.49 -3.09 8.76
CA HIS A 48 -19.32 -2.78 7.95
C HIS A 48 -18.98 -1.28 7.90
N ASP A 49 -19.86 -0.41 8.40
CA ASP A 49 -19.73 1.05 8.35
C ASP A 49 -18.45 1.53 9.02
N ARG A 50 -18.03 0.89 10.11
CA ARG A 50 -16.81 1.29 10.83
C ARG A 50 -15.54 1.05 10.02
N LEU A 51 -15.49 -0.05 9.26
CA LEU A 51 -14.39 -0.32 8.33
C LEU A 51 -14.48 0.56 7.09
N HIS A 52 -15.70 0.83 6.61
CA HIS A 52 -15.91 1.74 5.49
C HIS A 52 -15.49 3.16 5.84
N HIS A 53 -15.91 3.70 6.98
CA HIS A 53 -15.48 5.01 7.46
C HIS A 53 -13.97 5.07 7.71
N PHE A 54 -13.32 3.98 8.13
CA PHE A 54 -11.87 3.97 8.29
C PHE A 54 -11.13 4.32 6.99
N VAL A 55 -11.55 3.75 5.86
CA VAL A 55 -10.88 3.96 4.56
C VAL A 55 -11.46 5.10 3.74
N SER A 56 -12.75 5.42 3.92
CA SER A 56 -13.48 6.39 3.09
C SER A 56 -13.66 7.75 3.74
N ALA A 57 -13.48 7.89 5.06
CA ALA A 57 -13.76 9.16 5.75
C ALA A 57 -12.57 10.13 5.74
N GLY A 58 -12.79 11.28 5.09
CA GLY A 58 -11.92 12.46 5.11
C GLY A 58 -10.65 12.34 4.26
N ARG A 59 -9.97 13.47 4.03
CA ARG A 59 -8.63 13.46 3.43
C ARG A 59 -7.69 12.70 4.38
N TRP A 60 -6.94 11.73 3.85
CA TRP A 60 -5.85 11.09 4.58
C TRP A 60 -4.53 11.63 4.05
N ASP A 61 -3.61 11.94 4.95
CA ASP A 61 -2.22 12.21 4.58
C ASP A 61 -1.46 10.89 4.62
N ALA A 62 -1.03 10.43 3.45
CA ALA A 62 -0.27 9.19 3.31
C ALA A 62 1.21 9.38 3.66
N ALA A 63 1.73 10.61 3.60
CA ALA A 63 3.16 10.87 3.70
C ALA A 63 3.78 10.32 4.99
N PRO A 64 3.18 10.50 6.20
CA PRO A 64 3.75 9.96 7.43
C PRO A 64 3.83 8.43 7.47
N LEU A 65 2.91 7.75 6.78
CA LEU A 65 2.91 6.29 6.70
C LEU A 65 3.92 5.78 5.67
N LEU A 66 4.04 6.48 4.53
CA LEU A 66 5.03 6.17 3.51
C LEU A 66 6.46 6.40 4.03
N GLU A 67 6.68 7.44 4.83
CA GLU A 67 7.96 7.71 5.49
C GLU A 67 8.32 6.57 6.47
N GLU A 68 7.37 6.11 7.29
CA GLU A 68 7.59 4.99 8.20
C GLU A 68 7.84 3.67 7.44
N LEU A 69 7.14 3.46 6.33
CA LEU A 69 7.37 2.31 5.45
C LEU A 69 8.78 2.36 4.85
N ALA A 70 9.21 3.53 4.35
CA ALA A 70 10.56 3.72 3.80
C ALA A 70 11.64 3.49 4.85
N ARG A 71 11.46 3.99 6.09
CA ARG A 71 12.38 3.71 7.21
C ARG A 71 12.50 2.21 7.49
N LYS A 72 11.37 1.49 7.51
CA LYS A 72 11.39 0.03 7.73
C LYS A 72 12.03 -0.73 6.57
N ALA A 73 11.78 -0.31 5.33
CA ALA A 73 12.40 -0.89 4.15
C ALA A 73 13.92 -0.67 4.17
N ASP A 74 14.39 0.53 4.52
CA ASP A 74 15.82 0.82 4.69
C ASP A 74 16.46 -0.07 5.76
N GLY A 75 15.80 -0.24 6.91
CA GLY A 75 16.31 -1.10 7.97
C GLY A 75 16.40 -2.59 7.60
N LEU A 76 15.54 -3.06 6.69
CA LEU A 76 15.49 -4.47 6.28
C LEU A 76 16.31 -4.79 5.03
N LEU A 77 16.36 -3.87 4.07
CA LEU A 77 16.88 -4.10 2.72
C LEU A 77 17.95 -3.07 2.32
N GLY A 78 18.12 -1.99 3.07
CA GLY A 78 19.12 -0.97 2.82
C GLY A 78 20.54 -1.45 3.16
N GLY A 79 21.53 -0.75 2.63
CA GLY A 79 22.94 -1.11 2.74
C GLY A 79 23.74 -0.54 1.59
N ALA A 80 25.07 -0.65 1.65
CA ALA A 80 25.96 -0.13 0.61
C ALA A 80 25.66 -0.74 -0.77
N ASP A 81 25.24 -2.00 -0.80
CA ASP A 81 24.92 -2.74 -2.03
C ASP A 81 23.43 -2.69 -2.42
N ALA A 82 22.61 -1.93 -1.69
CA ALA A 82 21.18 -1.83 -1.96
C ALA A 82 20.89 -0.95 -3.17
N VAL A 83 20.04 -1.45 -4.07
CA VAL A 83 19.66 -0.75 -5.30
C VAL A 83 18.16 -0.44 -5.29
N LEU A 84 17.81 0.81 -5.57
CA LEU A 84 16.43 1.22 -5.83
C LEU A 84 16.09 0.91 -7.30
N VAL A 85 15.05 0.09 -7.48
CA VAL A 85 14.44 -0.19 -8.78
C VAL A 85 13.05 0.42 -8.81
N VAL A 86 12.82 1.32 -9.76
CA VAL A 86 11.52 1.95 -10.01
C VAL A 86 10.99 1.41 -11.33
N ASP A 87 9.80 0.85 -11.31
CA ASP A 87 9.07 0.40 -12.50
C ASP A 87 7.66 1.00 -12.50
N ASP A 88 7.14 1.33 -13.69
CA ASP A 88 5.79 1.86 -13.83
C ASP A 88 4.77 0.71 -13.77
N THR A 89 4.32 0.40 -12.56
CA THR A 89 3.31 -0.64 -12.35
C THR A 89 1.91 -0.03 -12.44
N ALA A 90 1.32 -0.11 -13.62
CA ALA A 90 -0.03 0.32 -13.87
C ALA A 90 -1.02 -0.86 -13.64
N ALA A 91 -1.85 -0.77 -12.61
CA ALA A 91 -2.92 -1.74 -12.38
C ALA A 91 -4.19 -1.34 -13.15
N ALA A 92 -4.58 -2.14 -14.13
CA ALA A 92 -5.82 -1.93 -14.88
C ALA A 92 -7.03 -1.94 -13.92
N ARG A 93 -7.64 -0.77 -13.72
CA ARG A 93 -8.89 -0.66 -12.96
C ARG A 93 -10.02 -1.23 -13.82
N LYS A 94 -10.83 -2.15 -13.27
CA LYS A 94 -12.01 -2.72 -13.95
C LYS A 94 -13.28 -2.14 -13.34
N GLY A 95 -14.10 -1.47 -14.15
CA GLY A 95 -15.43 -0.96 -13.80
C GLY A 95 -15.69 0.44 -14.33
N SER A 96 -16.94 0.76 -14.69
CA SER A 96 -17.38 2.06 -15.22
C SER A 96 -17.61 3.13 -14.14
N ALA A 97 -17.59 2.76 -12.86
CA ALA A 97 -17.95 3.62 -11.74
C ALA A 97 -16.75 4.10 -10.89
N SER A 98 -15.51 3.78 -11.28
CA SER A 98 -14.32 4.26 -10.56
C SER A 98 -13.79 5.54 -11.22
N VAL A 99 -13.48 6.57 -10.42
CA VAL A 99 -12.78 7.76 -10.94
C VAL A 99 -11.39 7.36 -11.44
N GLY A 100 -11.03 7.71 -12.68
CA GLY A 100 -9.76 7.34 -13.33
C GLY A 100 -9.86 6.29 -14.45
N VAL A 101 -11.06 5.98 -14.96
CA VAL A 101 -11.28 5.12 -16.15
C VAL A 101 -10.98 5.90 -17.44
N ALA A 102 -9.80 6.53 -17.50
CA ALA A 102 -9.20 6.81 -18.80
C ALA A 102 -8.49 5.51 -19.24
N PRO A 103 -8.49 5.15 -20.53
CA PRO A 103 -7.69 4.03 -21.01
C PRO A 103 -6.22 4.32 -20.68
N HIS A 104 -5.68 3.66 -19.66
CA HIS A 104 -4.25 3.57 -19.49
C HIS A 104 -3.76 2.47 -20.44
N THR A 105 -2.71 2.72 -21.19
CA THR A 105 -2.05 1.67 -21.95
C THR A 105 -1.08 0.99 -20.98
N PRO A 106 -1.26 -0.29 -20.58
CA PRO A 106 -0.12 -1.03 -20.05
C PRO A 106 0.97 -0.99 -21.12
N GLY A 107 2.22 -0.72 -20.72
CA GLY A 107 3.34 -0.50 -21.65
C GLY A 107 3.27 -1.38 -22.89
N ARG A 108 3.24 -0.74 -24.07
CA ARG A 108 3.10 -1.35 -25.39
C ARG A 108 3.99 -2.60 -25.54
N SER A 109 3.37 -3.78 -25.58
CA SER A 109 4.01 -5.03 -26.01
C SER A 109 3.81 -5.22 -27.53
N ALA A 110 4.59 -4.51 -28.34
CA ALA A 110 4.77 -4.82 -29.76
C ALA A 110 6.01 -4.11 -30.32
N GLY A 111 7.12 -4.86 -30.41
CA GLY A 111 8.39 -4.43 -30.98
C GLY A 111 9.56 -5.07 -30.24
N ARG A 112 10.50 -5.65 -31.00
CA ARG A 112 11.74 -6.33 -30.56
C ARG A 112 12.28 -5.77 -29.23
N PRO A 113 12.64 -6.60 -28.23
CA PRO A 113 13.10 -6.10 -26.94
C PRO A 113 14.44 -5.39 -27.13
N THR A 114 14.41 -4.06 -27.26
CA THR A 114 15.54 -3.25 -26.81
C THR A 114 15.35 -3.10 -25.31
N ALA A 115 16.13 -3.86 -24.53
CA ALA A 115 16.21 -3.66 -23.10
C ALA A 115 16.64 -2.21 -22.87
N ARG A 116 15.69 -1.33 -22.53
CA ARG A 116 16.04 -0.06 -21.91
C ARG A 116 16.72 -0.43 -20.59
N PRO A 117 17.94 0.04 -20.32
CA PRO A 117 18.57 -0.22 -19.03
C PRO A 117 17.65 0.34 -17.95
N TRP A 118 17.30 -0.51 -16.99
CA TRP A 118 16.50 -0.11 -15.84
C TRP A 118 17.28 1.00 -15.13
N SER A 119 16.63 2.12 -14.80
CA SER A 119 17.30 3.18 -14.03
C SER A 119 17.55 2.65 -12.62
N ARG A 120 18.77 2.20 -12.36
CA ARG A 120 19.24 1.80 -11.03
C ARG A 120 19.82 3.04 -10.36
N SER A 121 19.25 3.39 -9.23
CA SER A 121 19.78 4.44 -8.36
C SER A 121 20.23 3.80 -7.06
N PRO A 122 21.31 4.28 -6.43
CA PRO A 122 21.63 3.91 -5.05
C PRO A 122 20.41 4.14 -4.15
N TRP A 123 20.17 3.23 -3.22
CA TRP A 123 19.10 3.44 -2.24
C TRP A 123 19.40 4.72 -1.42
N PRO A 124 18.45 5.65 -1.24
CA PRO A 124 18.71 6.94 -0.59
C PRO A 124 19.12 6.84 0.88
N GLY A 125 18.93 5.68 1.54
CA GLY A 125 19.45 5.39 2.88
C GLY A 125 20.73 4.54 2.90
N ALA A 126 21.38 4.32 1.75
CA ALA A 126 22.62 3.56 1.66
C ALA A 126 23.69 4.21 2.56
N ARG A 127 24.01 3.52 3.67
CA ARG A 127 25.11 3.88 4.54
C ARG A 127 26.41 3.66 3.77
N SER A 128 27.24 4.70 3.66
CA SER A 128 28.61 4.56 3.18
C SER A 128 29.37 3.55 4.07
N PRO A 129 30.32 2.79 3.50
CA PRO A 129 31.11 1.83 4.26
C PRO A 129 31.89 2.47 5.41
#